data_AF-A0A8J6UI48-F1
#
_entry.id   AF-A0A8J6UI48-F1
#
_cell.length_a   1.000
_cell.length_b   1.000
_cell.length_c   1.000
_cell.angle_alpha   90.00
_cell.angle_beta   90.00
_cell.angle_gamma   90.00
#
_symmetry.space_group_name_H-M   'P 1'
#
loop_
_entity.id
_entity.type
_entity.pdbx_description
1 polymer ?
#
loop_
_entity_poly.entity_id
_entity_poly.type
_entity_poly.pdbx_seq_one_letter_code
_entity_poly.pdbx_strand_id
1 'polypeptide(L)'
;MQLSHQRLIRVALVCLVLLTVAISLTISLIKPVPPSGLPAIRLTSDAESLPDFSAYPAGPERKQMFADYLAPLVQQTNQHVLNVRQAALGLIAREEPLSLPERRWLLRLCEIYRVNAPCQPSEQLQQELERRINAVPVALALAQGAKESGWGTSRFAQQGNNIFGHWCFQQGCGLVPLNRQAGADHEVAVFDAPLLAVAAYVRNINSHKAYRQVRMQRAQHGLDAHVMVQGLSKYSERGQVYVEEVSFMLKQNQSWLELEPIIPEP
;
A
#
# COMPACT_ATOMS: atom_id res chain seq x y z
N MET A 1 -62.28 -16.60 5.51
CA MET A 1 -61.23 -16.39 4.48
C MET A 1 -60.11 -15.45 4.91
N GLN A 2 -60.36 -14.37 5.66
CA GLN A 2 -59.29 -13.42 6.08
C GLN A 2 -58.28 -13.98 7.10
N LEU A 3 -58.71 -14.86 8.01
CA LEU A 3 -57.84 -15.46 9.04
C LEU A 3 -56.76 -16.40 8.47
N SER A 4 -57.01 -17.07 7.34
CA SER A 4 -56.00 -17.92 6.69
C SER A 4 -54.92 -17.08 5.99
N HIS A 5 -55.31 -15.95 5.40
CA HIS A 5 -54.40 -15.04 4.72
C HIS A 5 -53.41 -14.38 5.68
N GLN A 6 -53.86 -13.97 6.87
CA GLN A 6 -52.97 -13.42 7.90
C GLN A 6 -52.00 -14.46 8.47
N ARG A 7 -52.41 -15.73 8.58
CA ARG A 7 -51.52 -16.82 9.00
C ARG A 7 -50.45 -17.11 7.96
N LEU A 8 -50.81 -17.14 6.68
CA LEU A 8 -49.85 -17.31 5.57
C LEU A 8 -48.82 -16.19 5.53
N ILE A 9 -49.23 -14.93 5.70
CA ILE A 9 -48.31 -13.78 5.75
C ILE A 9 -47.34 -13.91 6.94
N ARG A 10 -47.83 -14.27 8.12
CA ARG A 10 -46.97 -14.44 9.31
C ARG A 10 -45.95 -15.58 9.13
N VAL A 11 -46.36 -16.70 8.56
CA VAL A 11 -45.45 -17.83 8.26
C VAL A 11 -44.39 -17.40 7.24
N ALA A 12 -44.80 -16.70 6.17
CA ALA A 12 -43.87 -16.20 5.16
C ALA A 12 -42.83 -15.21 5.74
N LEU A 13 -43.26 -14.30 6.62
CA LEU A 13 -42.35 -13.36 7.30
C LEU A 13 -41.36 -14.07 8.23
N VAL A 14 -41.81 -15.07 9.00
CA VAL A 14 -40.92 -15.87 9.85
C VAL A 14 -39.92 -16.65 9.02
N CYS A 15 -40.34 -17.27 7.92
CA CYS A 15 -39.43 -17.97 7.00
C CYS A 15 -38.40 -17.02 6.38
N LEU A 16 -38.80 -15.80 5.99
CA LEU A 16 -37.89 -14.81 5.44
C LEU A 16 -36.84 -14.37 6.47
N VAL A 17 -37.24 -14.12 7.72
CA VAL A 17 -36.31 -13.77 8.81
C VAL A 17 -35.37 -14.92 9.12
N LEU A 18 -35.86 -16.16 9.17
CA LEU A 18 -35.01 -17.33 9.38
C LEU A 18 -34.01 -17.54 8.23
N LEU A 19 -34.44 -17.27 6.99
CA LEU A 19 -33.57 -17.35 5.82
C LEU A 19 -32.49 -16.26 5.82
N THR A 20 -32.83 -15.01 6.16
CA THR A 20 -31.83 -13.93 6.25
C THR A 20 -30.86 -14.15 7.40
N VAL A 21 -31.32 -14.64 8.55
CA VAL A 21 -30.45 -15.03 9.68
C VAL A 21 -29.55 -16.20 9.29
N ALA A 22 -30.08 -17.22 8.60
CA ALA A 22 -29.27 -18.34 8.11
C ALA A 22 -28.24 -17.89 7.08
N ILE A 23 -28.60 -17.02 6.13
CA ILE A 23 -27.68 -16.45 5.14
C ILE A 23 -26.59 -15.64 5.85
N SER A 24 -26.95 -14.74 6.78
CA SER A 24 -25.98 -13.98 7.57
C SER A 24 -25.07 -14.87 8.41
N LEU A 25 -25.58 -15.95 9.01
CA LEU A 25 -24.76 -16.95 9.70
C LEU A 25 -23.82 -17.66 8.73
N THR A 26 -24.30 -18.07 7.55
CA THR A 26 -23.45 -18.73 6.55
C THR A 26 -22.36 -17.81 6.01
N ILE A 27 -22.65 -16.53 5.79
CA ILE A 27 -21.65 -15.52 5.39
C ILE A 27 -20.60 -15.34 6.50
N SER A 28 -21.03 -15.28 7.77
CA SER A 28 -20.11 -15.28 8.93
C SER A 28 -19.28 -16.57 9.06
N LEU A 29 -19.77 -17.70 8.55
CA LEU A 29 -19.10 -19.01 8.61
C LEU A 29 -18.18 -19.28 7.40
N ILE A 30 -18.23 -18.46 6.34
CA ILE A 30 -17.24 -18.51 5.27
C ILE A 30 -15.94 -17.91 5.84
N LYS A 31 -15.13 -18.76 6.46
CA LYS A 31 -13.77 -18.42 6.89
C LYS A 31 -12.99 -17.99 5.63
N PRO A 32 -12.40 -16.79 5.59
CA PRO A 32 -11.59 -16.37 4.44
C PRO A 32 -10.44 -17.35 4.30
N VAL A 33 -10.46 -18.16 3.23
CA VAL A 33 -9.33 -19.03 2.89
C VAL A 33 -8.17 -18.10 2.55
N PRO A 34 -7.04 -18.18 3.27
CA PRO A 34 -5.89 -17.37 2.89
C PRO A 34 -5.47 -17.79 1.49
N PRO A 35 -5.15 -16.83 0.61
CA PRO A 35 -4.64 -17.18 -0.71
C PRO A 35 -3.42 -18.11 -0.56
N SER A 36 -3.30 -19.09 -1.46
CA SER A 36 -2.16 -20.03 -1.52
C SER A 36 -0.81 -19.33 -1.76
N GLY A 37 -0.84 -18.05 -2.14
CA GLY A 37 0.27 -17.11 -2.20
C GLY A 37 0.01 -15.85 -1.36
N LEU A 38 0.99 -14.96 -1.27
CA LEU A 38 0.69 -13.60 -0.82
C LEU A 38 -0.28 -12.98 -1.83
N PRO A 39 -1.26 -12.18 -1.41
CA PRO A 39 -2.16 -11.55 -2.36
C PRO A 39 -1.31 -10.73 -3.32
N ALA A 40 -1.35 -11.07 -4.61
CA ALA A 40 -0.72 -10.26 -5.64
C ALA A 40 -1.57 -9.01 -5.83
N ILE A 41 -0.92 -7.86 -6.01
CA ILE A 41 -1.64 -6.67 -6.45
C ILE A 41 -2.11 -6.91 -7.88
N ARG A 42 -3.42 -6.75 -8.12
CA ARG A 42 -3.99 -6.95 -9.46
C ARG A 42 -3.59 -5.78 -10.34
N LEU A 43 -2.95 -6.05 -11.48
CA LEU A 43 -2.71 -5.04 -12.50
C LEU A 43 -4.04 -4.67 -13.15
N THR A 44 -4.33 -3.37 -13.25
CA THR A 44 -5.40 -2.82 -14.09
C THR A 44 -4.78 -2.33 -15.39
N SER A 45 -5.55 -2.22 -16.48
CA SER A 45 -5.05 -1.76 -17.79
C SER A 45 -4.29 -0.43 -17.70
N ASP A 46 -4.78 0.50 -16.89
CA ASP A 46 -4.20 1.84 -16.75
C ASP A 46 -2.91 1.84 -15.92
N ALA A 47 -2.61 0.73 -15.23
CA ALA A 47 -1.43 0.54 -14.41
C ALA A 47 -0.29 -0.18 -15.15
N GLU A 48 -0.48 -0.56 -16.42
CA GLU A 48 0.48 -1.35 -17.20
C GLU A 48 1.60 -0.51 -17.82
N SER A 49 1.39 0.78 -18.06
CA SER A 49 2.41 1.65 -18.67
C SER A 49 2.44 3.05 -18.09
N LEU A 50 3.62 3.68 -18.15
CA LEU A 50 3.83 5.05 -17.70
C LEU A 50 3.51 6.02 -18.85
N PRO A 51 2.71 7.07 -18.63
CA PRO A 51 2.52 8.14 -19.62
C PRO A 51 3.84 8.86 -19.93
N ASP A 52 3.96 9.33 -21.17
CA ASP A 52 5.04 10.25 -21.52
C ASP A 52 4.75 11.65 -20.95
N PHE A 53 5.17 11.89 -19.72
CA PHE A 53 5.02 13.18 -19.06
C PHE A 53 5.83 14.31 -19.71
N SER A 54 6.79 13.98 -20.59
CA SER A 54 7.56 14.99 -21.32
C SER A 54 6.74 15.67 -22.42
N ALA A 55 5.65 15.02 -22.88
CA ALA A 55 4.71 15.59 -23.83
C ALA A 55 3.96 16.84 -23.26
N TYR A 56 3.89 16.99 -21.93
CA TYR A 56 3.29 18.14 -21.28
C TYR A 56 4.38 19.14 -20.85
N PRO A 57 4.22 20.46 -21.06
CA PRO A 57 5.20 21.46 -20.59
C PRO A 57 5.43 21.43 -19.07
N ALA A 58 6.62 21.85 -18.64
CA ALA A 58 6.91 21.97 -17.22
C ALA A 58 6.02 23.05 -16.60
N GLY A 59 5.25 22.69 -15.57
CA GLY A 59 4.29 23.61 -14.96
C GLY A 59 3.05 22.90 -14.43
N PRO A 60 1.97 23.64 -14.14
CA PRO A 60 0.75 23.11 -13.52
C PRO A 60 0.15 21.90 -14.26
N GLU A 61 0.15 21.93 -15.60
CA GLU A 61 -0.42 20.85 -16.42
C GLU A 61 0.29 19.51 -16.20
N ARG A 62 1.62 19.46 -16.33
CA ARG A 62 2.39 18.23 -16.06
C ARG A 62 2.22 17.76 -14.61
N LYS A 63 2.17 18.69 -13.65
CA LYS A 63 1.96 18.33 -12.24
C LYS A 63 0.60 17.67 -12.02
N GLN A 64 -0.45 18.19 -12.66
CA GLN A 64 -1.79 17.64 -12.59
C GLN A 64 -1.83 16.25 -13.24
N MET A 65 -1.31 16.11 -14.46
CA MET A 65 -1.25 14.81 -15.15
C MET A 65 -0.48 13.76 -14.34
N PHE A 66 0.63 14.16 -13.70
CA PHE A 66 1.38 13.28 -12.82
C PHE A 66 0.57 12.83 -11.61
N ALA A 67 -0.16 13.74 -10.97
CA ALA A 67 -1.01 13.44 -9.83
C ALA A 67 -2.18 12.53 -10.22
N ASP A 68 -2.89 12.85 -11.31
CA ASP A 68 -4.04 12.09 -11.82
C ASP A 68 -3.65 10.65 -12.19
N TYR A 69 -2.44 10.47 -12.70
CA TYR A 69 -1.89 9.15 -12.98
C TYR A 69 -1.49 8.41 -11.70
N LEU A 70 -0.68 9.03 -10.82
CA LEU A 70 -0.04 8.29 -9.73
C LEU A 70 -0.97 8.06 -8.52
N ALA A 71 -1.89 8.99 -8.24
CA ALA A 71 -2.82 8.89 -7.12
C ALA A 71 -3.65 7.59 -7.11
N PRO A 72 -4.32 7.16 -8.20
CA PRO A 72 -5.10 5.93 -8.20
C PRO A 72 -4.23 4.69 -7.96
N LEU A 73 -2.98 4.65 -8.45
CA LEU A 73 -2.05 3.54 -8.20
C LEU A 73 -1.67 3.45 -6.71
N VAL A 74 -1.46 4.60 -6.06
CA VAL A 74 -1.18 4.66 -4.61
C VAL A 74 -2.41 4.24 -3.81
N GLN A 75 -3.60 4.72 -4.17
CA GLN A 75 -4.86 4.33 -3.53
C GLN A 75 -5.13 2.82 -3.66
N GLN A 76 -4.94 2.26 -4.86
CA GLN A 76 -5.06 0.83 -5.11
C GLN A 76 -4.06 0.02 -4.27
N THR A 77 -2.81 0.49 -4.17
CA THR A 77 -1.78 -0.15 -3.35
C THR A 77 -2.12 -0.07 -1.87
N ASN A 78 -2.60 1.08 -1.38
CA ASN A 78 -3.06 1.25 -0.01
C ASN A 78 -4.20 0.29 0.31
N GLN A 79 -5.23 0.23 -0.53
CA GLN A 79 -6.36 -0.69 -0.37
C GLN A 79 -5.89 -2.14 -0.30
N HIS A 80 -4.97 -2.52 -1.20
CA HIS A 80 -4.37 -3.85 -1.19
C HIS A 80 -3.68 -4.15 0.15
N VAL A 81 -2.83 -3.24 0.63
CA VAL A 81 -2.13 -3.38 1.92
C VAL A 81 -3.11 -3.50 3.09
N LEU A 82 -4.18 -2.71 3.11
CA LEU A 82 -5.20 -2.77 4.16
C LEU A 82 -5.95 -4.10 4.15
N ASN A 83 -6.26 -4.65 2.97
CA ASN A 83 -6.87 -5.98 2.84
C ASN A 83 -5.92 -7.08 3.35
N VAL A 84 -4.63 -6.99 3.04
CA VAL A 84 -3.61 -7.92 3.58
C VAL A 84 -3.57 -7.86 5.10
N ARG A 85 -3.59 -6.64 5.68
CA ARG A 85 -3.63 -6.46 7.13
C ARG A 85 -4.87 -7.12 7.71
N GLN A 86 -6.05 -6.81 7.19
CA GLN A 86 -7.32 -7.36 7.69
C GLN A 86 -7.33 -8.89 7.68
N ALA A 87 -6.84 -9.51 6.61
CA ALA A 87 -6.70 -10.97 6.54
C ALA A 87 -5.77 -11.51 7.63
N ALA A 88 -4.64 -10.85 7.88
CA ALA A 88 -3.70 -11.27 8.93
C ALA A 88 -4.28 -11.10 10.34
N LEU A 89 -4.98 -9.99 10.59
CA LEU A 89 -5.66 -9.76 11.87
C LEU A 89 -6.78 -10.77 12.12
N GLY A 90 -7.54 -11.12 11.07
CA GLY A 90 -8.53 -12.18 11.14
C GLY A 90 -7.94 -13.55 11.52
N LEU A 91 -6.72 -13.86 11.07
CA LEU A 91 -6.01 -15.07 11.51
C LEU A 91 -5.52 -14.98 12.95
N ILE A 92 -5.06 -13.81 13.40
CA ILE A 92 -4.55 -13.63 14.77
C ILE A 92 -5.69 -13.67 15.80
N ALA A 93 -6.87 -13.15 15.46
CA ALA A 93 -8.02 -13.07 16.36
C ALA A 93 -8.75 -14.41 16.58
N ARG A 94 -8.37 -15.48 15.86
CA ARG A 94 -9.03 -16.78 15.98
C ARG A 94 -8.59 -17.53 17.23
N GLU A 95 -9.56 -18.21 17.86
CA GLU A 95 -9.29 -19.15 18.96
C GLU A 95 -8.74 -20.49 18.47
N GLU A 96 -9.14 -20.92 17.26
CA GLU A 96 -8.69 -22.16 16.67
C GLU A 96 -7.23 -22.08 16.18
N PRO A 97 -6.44 -23.17 16.30
CA PRO A 97 -5.11 -23.23 15.72
C PRO A 97 -5.09 -22.99 14.21
N LEU A 98 -4.07 -22.27 13.74
CA LEU A 98 -3.84 -22.07 12.31
C LEU A 98 -3.49 -23.39 11.62
N SER A 99 -4.10 -23.63 10.47
CA SER A 99 -3.71 -24.69 9.53
C SER A 99 -2.29 -24.44 8.98
N LEU A 100 -1.67 -25.49 8.42
CA LEU A 100 -0.33 -25.37 7.83
C LEU A 100 -0.24 -24.33 6.68
N PRO A 101 -1.23 -24.17 5.78
CA PRO A 101 -1.24 -23.08 4.82
C PRO A 101 -1.30 -21.69 5.47
N GLU A 102 -2.19 -21.49 6.46
CA GLU A 102 -2.33 -20.22 7.20
C GLU A 102 -1.04 -19.82 7.91
N ARG A 103 -0.42 -20.77 8.60
CA ARG A 103 0.85 -20.56 9.29
C ARG A 103 1.96 -20.17 8.32
N ARG A 104 2.07 -20.86 7.17
CA ARG A 104 3.06 -20.51 6.13
C ARG A 104 2.80 -19.13 5.53
N TRP A 105 1.54 -18.80 5.30
CA TRP A 105 1.14 -17.49 4.79
C TRP A 105 1.54 -16.37 5.78
N LEU A 106 1.22 -16.53 7.07
CA LEU A 106 1.59 -15.58 8.11
C LEU A 106 3.11 -15.42 8.25
N LEU A 107 3.86 -16.53 8.22
CA LEU A 107 5.33 -16.51 8.27
C LEU A 107 5.93 -15.71 7.10
N ARG A 108 5.46 -15.94 5.87
CA ARG A 108 5.92 -15.15 4.70
C ARG A 108 5.57 -13.67 4.83
N LEU A 109 4.41 -13.35 5.41
CA LEU A 109 4.00 -11.97 5.64
C LEU A 109 4.93 -11.28 6.64
N CYS A 110 5.25 -11.94 7.75
CA CYS A 110 6.22 -11.45 8.74
C CYS A 110 7.60 -11.21 8.12
N GLU A 111 8.06 -12.10 7.25
CA GLU A 111 9.33 -11.96 6.54
C GLU A 111 9.33 -10.73 5.63
N ILE A 112 8.31 -10.56 4.79
CA ILE A 112 8.18 -9.42 3.86
C ILE A 112 8.14 -8.09 4.60
N TYR A 113 7.40 -8.03 5.70
CA TYR A 113 7.27 -6.82 6.50
C TYR A 113 8.37 -6.67 7.57
N ARG A 114 9.32 -7.61 7.60
CA ARG A 114 10.48 -7.63 8.51
C ARG A 114 10.06 -7.46 9.98
N VAL A 115 9.07 -8.25 10.38
CA VAL A 115 8.52 -8.28 11.74
C VAL A 115 9.56 -8.87 12.68
N ASN A 116 9.82 -8.18 13.80
CA ASN A 116 10.85 -8.56 14.77
C ASN A 116 10.27 -9.31 16.00
N ALA A 117 8.99 -9.67 15.95
CA ALA A 117 8.29 -10.43 16.98
C ALA A 117 8.16 -11.91 16.56
N PRO A 118 7.92 -12.84 17.51
CA PRO A 118 7.51 -14.20 17.16
C PRO A 118 6.31 -14.17 16.21
N CYS A 119 6.45 -14.78 15.04
CA CYS A 119 5.41 -14.79 14.02
C CYS A 119 4.37 -15.89 14.31
N GLN A 120 3.68 -15.76 15.44
CA GLN A 120 2.57 -16.60 15.90
C GLN A 120 1.47 -15.70 16.49
N PRO A 121 0.19 -16.11 16.41
CA PRO A 121 -0.92 -15.35 16.96
C PRO A 121 -0.65 -14.88 18.39
N SER A 122 -0.64 -13.57 18.58
CA SER A 122 -0.36 -12.90 19.84
C SER A 122 -0.71 -11.41 19.71
N GLU A 123 -0.99 -10.75 20.83
CA GLU A 123 -1.21 -9.30 20.86
C GLU A 123 0.03 -8.53 20.34
N GLN A 124 1.23 -8.99 20.67
CA GLN A 124 2.47 -8.38 20.20
C GLN A 124 2.60 -8.46 18.67
N LEU A 125 2.25 -9.60 18.06
CA LEU A 125 2.25 -9.74 16.60
C LEU A 125 1.20 -8.82 15.98
N GLN A 126 -0.01 -8.78 16.55
CA GLN A 126 -1.08 -7.90 16.08
C GLN A 126 -0.61 -6.44 15.98
N GLN A 127 -0.06 -5.89 17.07
CA GLN A 127 0.43 -4.51 17.12
C GLN A 127 1.54 -4.26 16.08
N GLU A 128 2.46 -5.21 15.90
CA GLU A 128 3.52 -5.09 14.89
C GLU A 128 2.97 -5.12 13.46
N LEU A 129 1.99 -5.96 13.15
CA LEU A 129 1.36 -6.01 11.84
C LEU A 129 0.52 -4.75 11.56
N GLU A 130 -0.23 -4.24 12.53
CA GLU A 130 -1.00 -2.98 12.38
C GLU A 130 -0.08 -1.80 12.08
N ARG A 131 1.07 -1.75 12.75
CA ARG A 131 2.07 -0.69 12.56
C ARG A 131 2.78 -0.79 11.21
N ARG A 132 3.08 -2.01 10.74
CA ARG A 132 3.87 -2.26 9.53
C ARG A 132 3.02 -2.39 8.27
N ILE A 133 1.83 -2.96 8.32
CA ILE A 133 0.98 -3.23 7.15
C ILE A 133 -0.12 -2.18 7.11
N ASN A 134 0.18 -0.98 6.64
CA ASN A 134 -0.79 0.11 6.68
C ASN A 134 -0.60 1.06 5.48
N ALA A 135 -1.63 1.84 5.18
CA ALA A 135 -1.62 2.81 4.09
C ALA A 135 -0.55 3.90 4.29
N VAL A 136 -0.13 4.53 3.19
CA VAL A 136 0.68 5.75 3.20
C VAL A 136 -0.16 6.93 2.67
N PRO A 137 0.05 8.17 3.13
CA PRO A 137 -0.67 9.32 2.60
C PRO A 137 -0.43 9.46 1.10
N VAL A 138 -1.50 9.65 0.32
CA VAL A 138 -1.40 9.79 -1.15
C VAL A 138 -0.53 11.00 -1.49
N ALA A 139 -0.78 12.15 -0.85
CA ALA A 139 0.03 13.36 -1.01
C ALA A 139 1.54 13.13 -0.80
N LEU A 140 1.91 12.34 0.22
CA LEU A 140 3.31 12.05 0.51
C LEU A 140 3.95 11.22 -0.62
N ALA A 141 3.24 10.19 -1.10
CA ALA A 141 3.68 9.38 -2.22
C ALA A 141 3.80 10.20 -3.51
N LEU A 142 2.86 11.11 -3.79
CA LEU A 142 2.93 12.03 -4.93
C LEU A 142 4.13 12.97 -4.85
N ALA A 143 4.37 13.59 -3.69
CA ALA A 143 5.48 14.50 -3.48
C ALA A 143 6.84 13.79 -3.64
N GLN A 144 7.02 12.63 -3.01
CA GLN A 144 8.23 11.83 -3.19
C GLN A 144 8.38 11.35 -4.64
N GLY A 145 7.33 10.79 -5.24
CA GLY A 145 7.37 10.32 -6.63
C GLY A 145 7.75 11.44 -7.60
N ALA A 146 7.16 12.63 -7.46
CA ALA A 146 7.49 13.79 -8.29
C ALA A 146 8.96 14.24 -8.09
N LYS A 147 9.46 14.20 -6.86
CA LYS A 147 10.85 14.53 -6.53
C LYS A 147 11.83 13.53 -7.14
N GLU A 148 11.59 12.23 -6.97
CA GLU A 148 12.51 11.17 -7.40
C GLU A 148 12.51 10.98 -8.92
N SER A 149 11.36 11.17 -9.58
CA SER A 149 11.22 10.95 -11.02
C SER A 149 11.31 12.23 -11.85
N GLY A 150 11.44 13.40 -11.22
CA GLY A 150 11.33 14.68 -11.93
C GLY A 150 9.97 14.82 -12.63
N TRP A 151 8.88 14.62 -11.88
CA TRP A 151 7.50 14.60 -12.40
C TRP A 151 7.29 13.55 -13.52
N GLY A 152 7.88 12.36 -13.34
CA GLY A 152 7.76 11.23 -14.25
C GLY A 152 8.66 11.28 -15.48
N THR A 153 9.44 12.34 -15.68
CA THR A 153 10.23 12.54 -16.92
C THR A 153 11.63 11.92 -16.89
N SER A 154 12.10 11.48 -15.73
CA SER A 154 13.39 10.80 -15.59
C SER A 154 13.49 9.56 -16.49
N ARG A 155 14.69 9.34 -17.06
CA ARG A 155 15.00 8.12 -17.83
C ARG A 155 14.65 6.84 -17.05
N PHE A 156 14.91 6.80 -15.73
CA PHE A 156 14.61 5.62 -14.93
C PHE A 156 13.10 5.40 -14.72
N ALA A 157 12.32 6.49 -14.67
CA ALA A 157 10.87 6.38 -14.64
C ALA A 157 10.35 5.86 -15.99
N GLN A 158 10.77 6.49 -17.10
CA GLN A 158 10.29 6.17 -18.45
C GLN A 158 10.74 4.80 -18.97
N GLN A 159 11.98 4.38 -18.71
CA GLN A 159 12.53 3.11 -19.20
C GLN A 159 12.42 1.97 -18.20
N GLY A 160 12.32 2.29 -16.90
CA GLY A 160 12.36 1.30 -15.83
C GLY A 160 11.08 1.22 -15.00
N ASN A 161 10.04 2.01 -15.33
CA ASN A 161 8.84 2.18 -14.52
C ASN A 161 9.16 2.56 -13.05
N ASN A 162 10.34 3.14 -12.79
CA ASN A 162 10.87 3.35 -11.45
C ASN A 162 10.68 4.81 -10.99
N ILE A 163 9.45 5.14 -10.62
CA ILE A 163 9.04 6.50 -10.19
C ILE A 163 9.74 6.93 -8.89
N PHE A 164 10.13 5.99 -8.03
CA PHE A 164 10.63 6.27 -6.68
C PHE A 164 12.14 6.09 -6.52
N GLY A 165 12.87 5.84 -7.60
CA GLY A 165 14.33 5.72 -7.58
C GLY A 165 14.85 4.50 -6.81
N HIS A 166 14.13 3.37 -6.87
CA HIS A 166 14.55 2.14 -6.18
C HIS A 166 15.90 1.64 -6.70
N TRP A 167 16.87 1.56 -5.80
CA TRP A 167 18.13 0.87 -6.05
C TRP A 167 17.95 -0.65 -5.96
N CYS A 168 18.72 -1.36 -6.75
CA CYS A 168 18.92 -2.79 -6.62
C CYS A 168 20.43 -3.09 -6.66
N PHE A 169 20.85 -4.13 -5.94
CA PHE A 169 22.26 -4.39 -5.61
C PHE A 169 22.73 -5.74 -6.13
N GLN A 170 22.09 -6.24 -7.18
CA GLN A 170 22.45 -7.47 -7.87
C GLN A 170 22.80 -7.10 -9.31
N GLN A 171 23.92 -7.56 -9.85
CA GLN A 171 24.27 -7.23 -11.22
C GLN A 171 23.17 -7.69 -12.20
N GLY A 172 22.70 -6.80 -13.06
CA GLY A 172 21.63 -7.06 -14.03
C GLY A 172 20.20 -6.96 -13.48
N CYS A 173 20.02 -6.43 -12.27
CA CYS A 173 18.69 -6.20 -11.69
C CYS A 173 17.98 -4.96 -12.22
N GLY A 174 18.66 -4.10 -12.99
CA GLY A 174 18.04 -2.92 -13.55
C GLY A 174 18.93 -2.08 -14.49
N LEU A 175 18.66 -0.78 -14.54
CA LEU A 175 19.35 0.18 -15.38
C LEU A 175 20.62 0.69 -14.69
N VAL A 176 21.75 0.61 -15.39
CA VAL A 176 23.01 1.20 -14.92
C VAL A 176 22.94 2.74 -15.02
N PRO A 177 23.27 3.48 -13.94
CA PRO A 177 23.38 4.94 -14.00
C PRO A 177 24.47 5.39 -14.97
N LEU A 178 24.17 6.38 -15.81
CA LEU A 178 25.12 6.90 -16.80
C LEU A 178 26.37 7.50 -16.16
N ASN A 179 26.21 8.11 -14.97
CA ASN A 179 27.29 8.77 -14.22
C ASN A 179 27.68 7.96 -12.97
N ARG A 180 27.64 6.62 -13.04
CA ARG A 180 27.99 5.77 -11.90
C ARG A 180 29.45 6.00 -11.50
N GLN A 181 29.69 6.30 -10.22
CA GLN A 181 31.04 6.41 -9.69
C GLN A 181 31.77 5.07 -9.81
N ALA A 182 33.09 5.12 -10.06
CA ALA A 182 33.90 3.91 -10.08
C ALA A 182 33.82 3.18 -8.73
N GLY A 183 33.48 1.89 -8.76
CA GLY A 183 33.33 1.05 -7.56
C GLY A 183 31.91 1.00 -6.96
N ALA A 184 30.92 1.67 -7.56
CA ALA A 184 29.53 1.49 -7.16
C ALA A 184 28.90 0.29 -7.91
N ASP A 185 28.33 -0.65 -7.15
CA ASP A 185 27.71 -1.88 -7.67
C ASP A 185 26.17 -1.82 -7.73
N HIS A 186 25.58 -0.68 -7.40
CA HIS A 186 24.13 -0.49 -7.45
C HIS A 186 23.65 -0.18 -8.87
N GLU A 187 22.50 -0.73 -9.21
CA GLU A 187 21.70 -0.43 -10.40
C GLU A 187 20.35 0.16 -9.98
N VAL A 188 19.62 0.77 -10.91
CA VAL A 188 18.27 1.28 -10.66
C VAL A 188 17.27 0.24 -11.12
N ALA A 189 16.47 -0.30 -10.20
CA ALA A 189 15.55 -1.40 -10.47
C ALA A 189 14.62 -1.09 -11.66
N VAL A 190 14.32 -2.12 -12.46
CA VAL A 190 13.29 -2.08 -13.49
C VAL A 190 12.07 -2.83 -12.98
N PHE A 191 10.89 -2.28 -13.22
CA PHE A 191 9.61 -2.91 -12.88
C PHE A 191 8.81 -3.20 -14.15
N ASP A 192 8.14 -4.35 -14.18
CA ASP A 192 7.26 -4.72 -15.31
C ASP A 192 6.10 -3.72 -15.47
N ALA A 193 5.68 -3.08 -14.39
CA ALA A 193 4.60 -2.09 -14.39
C ALA A 193 4.83 -1.01 -13.30
N PRO A 194 4.41 0.25 -13.52
CA PRO A 194 4.51 1.34 -12.53
C PRO A 194 3.84 1.01 -11.18
N LEU A 195 2.74 0.27 -11.19
CA LEU A 195 2.07 -0.19 -9.96
C LEU A 195 2.98 -1.08 -9.09
N LEU A 196 3.89 -1.86 -9.67
CA LEU A 196 4.85 -2.66 -8.91
C LEU A 196 5.91 -1.77 -8.23
N ALA A 197 6.29 -0.66 -8.86
CA ALA A 197 7.18 0.33 -8.24
C ALA A 197 6.50 1.06 -7.07
N VAL A 198 5.21 1.37 -7.20
CA VAL A 198 4.38 1.92 -6.11
C VAL A 198 4.26 0.90 -4.97
N ALA A 199 3.95 -0.35 -5.26
CA ALA A 199 3.89 -1.43 -4.26
C ALA A 199 5.24 -1.62 -3.54
N ALA A 200 6.35 -1.57 -4.27
CA ALA A 200 7.69 -1.62 -3.69
C ALA A 200 7.98 -0.41 -2.78
N TYR A 201 7.58 0.79 -3.17
CA TYR A 201 7.69 2.02 -2.37
C TYR A 201 6.88 1.91 -1.07
N VAL A 202 5.60 1.57 -1.15
CA VAL A 202 4.74 1.42 0.04
C VAL A 202 5.30 0.36 0.97
N ARG A 203 5.73 -0.80 0.44
CA ARG A 203 6.39 -1.85 1.22
C ARG A 203 7.67 -1.36 1.88
N ASN A 204 8.49 -0.57 1.20
CA ASN A 204 9.74 -0.05 1.75
C ASN A 204 9.47 0.80 3.00
N ILE A 205 8.57 1.79 2.90
CA ILE A 205 8.11 2.64 4.02
C ILE A 205 7.58 1.79 5.18
N ASN A 206 6.85 0.73 4.85
CA ASN A 206 6.17 -0.14 5.80
C ASN A 206 7.07 -1.17 6.50
N SER A 207 8.20 -1.57 5.89
CA SER A 207 9.01 -2.69 6.39
C SER A 207 10.42 -2.28 6.81
N HIS A 208 11.04 -1.32 6.12
CA HIS A 208 12.46 -1.03 6.31
C HIS A 208 12.71 -0.40 7.69
N LYS A 209 13.85 -0.73 8.30
CA LYS A 209 14.24 -0.22 9.64
C LYS A 209 14.41 1.31 9.66
N ALA A 210 14.91 1.86 8.55
CA ALA A 210 15.13 3.30 8.38
C ALA A 210 13.85 4.13 8.55
N TYR A 211 12.69 3.57 8.20
CA TYR A 211 11.40 4.26 8.26
C TYR A 211 10.58 3.91 9.50
N ARG A 212 11.24 3.39 10.56
CA ARG A 212 10.58 3.16 11.85
C ARG A 212 9.90 4.45 12.34
N GLN A 213 10.57 5.59 12.24
CA GLN A 213 10.01 6.87 12.67
C GLN A 213 8.76 7.25 11.87
N VAL A 214 8.75 7.06 10.55
CA VAL A 214 7.56 7.28 9.71
C VAL A 214 6.37 6.47 10.22
N ARG A 215 6.59 5.19 10.57
CA ARG A 215 5.53 4.33 11.12
C ARG A 215 5.08 4.74 12.53
N MET A 216 5.98 5.24 13.36
CA MET A 216 5.62 5.77 14.69
C MET A 216 4.78 7.04 14.56
N GLN A 217 5.19 7.97 13.69
CA GLN A 217 4.42 9.18 13.37
C GLN A 217 3.01 8.82 12.90
N ARG A 218 2.90 7.85 11.97
CA ARG A 218 1.60 7.37 11.49
C ARG A 218 0.74 6.77 12.60
N ALA A 219 1.33 6.01 13.52
CA ALA A 219 0.60 5.40 14.63
C ALA A 219 0.06 6.45 15.62
N GLN A 220 0.76 7.57 15.79
CA GLN A 220 0.38 8.63 16.73
C GLN A 220 -0.55 9.69 16.11
N HIS A 221 -0.37 9.99 14.82
CA HIS A 221 -1.01 11.13 14.15
C HIS A 221 -1.89 10.75 12.96
N GLY A 222 -2.04 9.45 12.67
CA GLY A 222 -2.76 8.97 11.49
C GLY A 222 -1.98 9.24 10.19
N LEU A 223 -2.72 9.36 9.08
CA LEU A 223 -2.15 9.54 7.74
C LEU A 223 -1.81 11.00 7.41
N ASP A 224 -1.26 11.74 8.38
CA ASP A 224 -0.81 13.11 8.18
C ASP A 224 0.53 13.14 7.42
N ALA A 225 0.49 13.60 6.17
CA ALA A 225 1.66 13.71 5.32
C ALA A 225 2.72 14.69 5.86
N HIS A 226 2.32 15.80 6.49
CA HIS A 226 3.22 16.81 7.04
C HIS A 226 3.98 16.30 8.27
N VAL A 227 3.38 15.39 9.02
CA VAL A 227 4.01 14.76 10.18
C VAL A 227 4.87 13.56 9.74
N MET A 228 4.34 12.71 8.86
CA MET A 228 5.05 11.52 8.38
C MET A 228 6.34 11.84 7.60
N VAL A 229 6.37 12.94 6.83
CA VAL A 229 7.56 13.36 6.06
C VAL A 229 8.79 13.58 6.95
N GLN A 230 8.60 13.98 8.21
CA GLN A 230 9.70 14.21 9.15
C GLN A 230 10.47 12.92 9.49
N GLY A 231 9.87 11.74 9.26
CA GLY A 231 10.54 10.46 9.43
C GLY A 231 11.42 10.02 8.25
N LEU A 232 11.50 10.80 7.16
CA LEU A 232 12.15 10.41 5.90
C LEU A 232 13.62 10.85 5.78
N SER A 233 14.26 11.31 6.86
CA SER A 233 15.67 11.75 6.82
C SER A 233 16.67 10.66 6.39
N LYS A 234 16.26 9.39 6.35
CA LYS A 234 17.07 8.26 5.85
C LYS A 234 16.67 7.77 4.44
N TYR A 235 15.73 8.46 3.78
CA TYR A 235 15.32 8.13 2.42
C TYR A 235 16.37 8.56 1.39
N SER A 236 17.05 9.69 1.65
CA SER A 236 18.10 10.26 0.81
C SER A 236 19.36 10.52 1.63
N GLU A 237 20.53 10.41 1.00
CA GLU A 237 21.81 10.82 1.58
C GLU A 237 21.82 12.31 1.97
N ARG A 238 20.94 13.12 1.36
CA ARG A 238 20.75 14.55 1.68
C ARG A 238 20.07 14.79 3.03
N GLY A 239 19.59 13.76 3.71
CA GLY A 239 19.14 13.86 5.09
C GLY A 239 17.95 14.80 5.27
N GLN A 240 18.10 15.78 6.16
CA GLN A 240 17.03 16.74 6.48
C GLN A 240 16.68 17.67 5.31
N VAL A 241 17.64 17.99 4.44
CA VAL A 241 17.38 18.82 3.25
C VAL A 241 16.36 18.15 2.34
N TYR A 242 16.41 16.82 2.22
CA TYR A 242 15.39 16.06 1.49
C TYR A 242 14.00 16.21 2.11
N VAL A 243 13.91 16.13 3.44
CA VAL A 243 12.64 16.29 4.19
C VAL A 243 12.04 17.67 3.94
N GLU A 244 12.87 18.72 3.93
CA GLU A 244 12.45 20.10 3.68
C GLU A 244 11.90 20.27 2.25
N GLU A 245 12.57 19.69 1.25
CA GLU A 245 12.13 19.73 -0.14
C GLU A 245 10.77 19.03 -0.33
N VAL A 246 10.61 17.83 0.23
CA VAL A 246 9.32 17.10 0.14
C VAL A 246 8.24 17.86 0.92
N SER A 247 8.55 18.42 2.10
CA SER A 247 7.62 19.26 2.86
C SER A 247 7.19 20.49 2.09
N PHE A 248 8.10 21.12 1.35
CA PHE A 248 7.80 22.26 0.49
C PHE A 248 6.88 21.84 -0.68
N MET A 249 7.13 20.69 -1.30
CA MET A 249 6.25 20.15 -2.34
C MET A 249 4.84 19.88 -1.80
N LEU A 250 4.70 19.32 -0.59
CA LEU A 250 3.38 19.15 0.05
C LEU A 250 2.67 20.50 0.25
N LYS A 251 3.39 21.53 0.70
CA LYS A 251 2.84 22.89 0.88
C LYS A 251 2.42 23.55 -0.44
N GLN A 252 3.12 23.28 -1.54
CA GLN A 252 2.78 23.84 -2.85
C GLN A 252 1.59 23.13 -3.51
N ASN A 253 1.30 21.89 -3.12
CA ASN A 253 0.25 21.08 -3.73
C ASN A 253 -0.78 20.66 -2.66
N GLN A 254 -1.33 21.65 -1.94
CA GLN A 254 -2.24 21.40 -0.80
C GLN A 254 -3.47 20.57 -1.17
N SER A 255 -3.97 20.69 -2.40
CA SER A 255 -5.10 19.90 -2.89
C SER A 255 -4.85 18.38 -2.85
N TRP A 256 -3.59 17.93 -2.86
CA TRP A 256 -3.29 16.51 -2.73
C TRP A 256 -3.56 15.96 -1.33
N LEU A 257 -3.62 16.82 -0.31
CA LEU A 257 -3.92 16.42 1.07
C LEU A 257 -5.37 15.96 1.23
N GLU A 258 -6.25 16.35 0.31
CA GLU A 258 -7.66 15.94 0.24
C GLU A 258 -7.83 14.55 -0.40
N LEU A 259 -6.77 13.98 -0.98
CA LEU A 259 -6.78 12.64 -1.57
C LEU A 259 -6.71 11.60 -0.45
N GLU A 260 -7.87 11.26 0.10
CA GLU A 260 -7.96 10.22 1.11
C GLU A 260 -7.64 8.84 0.50
N PRO A 261 -7.00 7.94 1.28
CA PRO A 261 -7.02 6.53 0.95
C PRO A 261 -8.47 6.04 1.05
N ILE A 262 -8.89 5.23 0.08
CA ILE A 262 -10.13 4.46 0.23
C ILE A 262 -9.85 3.45 1.37
N ILE A 263 -10.41 3.71 2.55
CA ILE A 263 -10.37 2.79 3.68
C ILE A 263 -11.65 1.97 3.60
N PRO A 264 -11.58 0.63 3.47
CA PRO A 264 -12.78 -0.19 3.57
C PRO A 264 -13.36 -0.01 4.97
N GLU A 265 -14.64 0.35 5.06
CA GLU A 265 -15.38 0.36 6.32
C GLU A 265 -15.33 -1.05 6.96
N PRO A 266 -15.28 -1.13 8.29
CA PRO A 266 -15.10 -2.38 9.04
C PRO A 266 -16.22 -3.41 8.79
#